data_AF-A0A1L8E9R2-F1
#
_entry.id   AF-A0A1L8E9R2-F1
#
_cell.length_a   1.000
_cell.length_b   1.000
_cell.length_c   1.000
_cell.angle_alpha   90.00
_cell.angle_beta   90.00
_cell.angle_gamma   90.00
#
_symmetry.space_group_name_H-M   'P 1'
#
loop_
_entity.id
_entity.type
_entity.pdbx_description
1 polymer ?
#
loop_
_entity_poly.entity_id
_entity_poly.type
_entity_poly.pdbx_seq_one_letter_code
_entity_poly.pdbx_strand_id
1 'polypeptide(L)'
;MWTITFIVLAVASQGAFSLSGMPAVQRQMGDAMIRAMASPERSTVCFPIYAQGIAKANDKYELAYNTCLDNAANSQKLVENEVAPDRASLRSDGEGICATFDKCANMELSTDFFECYLDASGSSLSTSLDMQSVSKTKLQYVNLRYQTIQFDKDFCTDDCTNIYVKESTTLYSQLEECLKTGEVVSPPAPEPTETTTLEPEMTTTAIPTPPQPELFLKFAAIP
;
A
#
# COMPACT_ATOMS: atom_id res chain seq x y z
N MET A 1 -10.33 -40.14 16.04
CA MET A 1 -10.67 -38.74 16.33
C MET A 1 -9.45 -38.06 16.90
N TRP A 2 -8.70 -37.32 16.08
CA TRP A 2 -7.47 -36.63 16.51
C TRP A 2 -7.65 -35.14 16.20
N THR A 3 -7.85 -34.34 17.23
CA THR A 3 -8.03 -32.89 17.11
C THR A 3 -6.66 -32.24 17.04
N ILE A 4 -6.22 -31.87 15.84
CA ILE A 4 -5.06 -31.00 15.65
C ILE A 4 -5.53 -29.56 15.86
N THR A 5 -5.23 -29.02 17.04
CA THR A 5 -5.44 -27.63 17.37
C THR A 5 -4.42 -26.79 16.59
N PHE A 6 -4.83 -26.17 15.49
CA PHE A 6 -4.03 -25.16 14.81
C PHE A 6 -3.96 -23.91 15.69
N ILE A 7 -2.82 -23.73 16.36
CA ILE A 7 -2.46 -22.46 16.98
C ILE A 7 -2.17 -21.50 15.83
N VAL A 8 -3.15 -20.64 15.52
CA VAL A 8 -2.94 -19.47 14.68
C VAL A 8 -2.02 -18.54 15.46
N LEU A 9 -0.72 -18.61 15.17
CA LEU A 9 0.21 -17.54 15.52
C LEU A 9 -0.25 -16.32 14.74
N ALA A 10 -1.00 -15.44 15.41
CA ALA A 10 -1.14 -14.06 14.99
C ALA A 10 0.28 -13.47 14.98
N VAL A 11 0.87 -13.40 13.79
CA VAL A 11 2.04 -12.55 13.56
C VAL A 11 1.50 -11.13 13.71
N ALA A 12 1.52 -10.63 14.93
CA ALA A 12 1.54 -9.21 15.17
C ALA A 12 2.86 -8.72 14.59
N SER A 13 2.87 -8.42 13.29
CA SER A 13 3.87 -7.54 12.72
C SER A 13 3.63 -6.20 13.39
N GLN A 14 4.28 -6.01 14.53
CA GLN A 14 4.52 -4.71 15.11
C GLN A 14 5.48 -4.04 14.12
N GLY A 15 4.91 -3.57 13.00
CA GLY A 15 5.48 -2.44 12.30
C GLY A 15 5.62 -1.40 13.39
N ALA A 16 6.87 -1.14 13.76
CA ALA A 16 7.20 -0.11 14.71
C ALA A 16 6.75 1.18 14.06
N PHE A 17 5.48 1.54 14.28
CA PHE A 17 5.00 2.89 14.09
C PHE A 17 6.04 3.76 14.78
N SER A 18 6.80 4.53 13.99
CA SER A 18 7.70 5.53 14.53
C SER A 18 6.82 6.68 15.04
N LEU A 19 6.15 6.40 16.15
CA LEU A 19 5.38 7.31 17.00
C LEU A 19 6.32 8.31 17.71
N SER A 20 7.54 8.51 17.21
CA SER A 20 8.58 9.32 17.82
C SER A 20 8.25 10.81 17.78
N GLY A 21 7.45 11.26 16.82
CA GLY A 21 7.06 12.68 16.66
C GLY A 21 5.76 13.10 17.37
N MET A 22 4.81 12.18 17.59
CA MET A 22 3.53 12.51 18.25
C MET A 22 3.70 13.06 19.69
N PRO A 23 4.65 12.56 20.51
CA PRO A 23 4.91 13.12 21.85
C PRO A 23 5.37 14.59 21.82
N ALA A 24 6.04 15.03 20.75
CA ALA A 24 6.49 16.41 20.62
C ALA A 24 5.31 17.34 20.34
N VAL A 25 4.44 16.96 19.40
CA VAL A 25 3.22 17.71 19.08
C VAL A 25 2.29 17.79 20.29
N GLN A 26 2.11 16.69 21.03
CA GLN A 26 1.30 16.67 22.26
C GLN A 26 1.84 17.59 23.36
N ARG A 27 3.17 17.65 23.55
CA ARG A 27 3.79 18.56 24.51
C ARG A 27 3.55 20.03 24.14
N GLN A 28 3.80 20.38 22.87
CA GLN A 28 3.61 21.76 22.42
C GLN A 28 2.14 22.20 22.47
N MET A 29 1.20 21.30 22.18
CA MET A 29 -0.22 21.53 22.39
C MET A 29 -0.52 21.90 23.85
N GLY A 30 0.03 21.15 24.81
CA GLY A 30 -0.13 21.45 26.24
C GLY A 30 0.43 22.80 26.64
N ASP A 31 1.64 23.15 26.18
CA ASP A 31 2.29 24.43 26.49
C ASP A 31 1.51 25.62 25.92
N ALA A 32 1.00 25.49 24.69
CA ALA A 32 0.16 26.51 24.07
C ALA A 32 -1.14 26.73 24.85
N MET A 33 -1.78 25.66 25.34
CA MET A 33 -2.98 25.77 26.18
C MET A 33 -2.71 26.46 27.51
N ILE A 34 -1.59 26.18 28.17
CA ILE A 34 -1.21 26.85 29.43
C ILE A 34 -1.05 28.36 29.21
N ARG A 35 -0.40 28.77 28.12
CA ARG A 35 -0.22 30.20 27.79
C ARG A 35 -1.52 30.89 27.40
N ALA A 36 -2.43 30.18 26.74
CA ALA A 36 -3.75 30.69 26.39
C ALA A 36 -4.50 31.20 27.63
N MET A 37 -4.47 30.39 28.69
CA MET A 37 -5.12 30.70 29.96
C MET A 37 -4.47 31.89 30.66
N ALA A 38 -3.17 32.11 30.46
CA ALA A 38 -2.43 33.22 31.04
C ALA A 38 -2.69 34.56 30.32
N SER A 39 -3.13 34.55 29.05
CA SER A 39 -3.30 35.75 28.23
C SER A 39 -4.64 35.77 27.47
N PRO A 40 -5.79 35.99 28.15
CA PRO A 40 -7.12 35.89 27.54
C PRO A 40 -7.33 36.83 26.35
N GLU A 41 -6.84 38.07 26.43
CA GLU A 41 -7.00 39.08 25.37
C GLU A 41 -6.24 38.72 24.09
N ARG A 42 -5.07 38.08 24.20
CA ARG A 42 -4.30 37.61 23.05
C ARG A 42 -4.84 36.29 22.52
N SER A 43 -5.38 35.47 23.42
CA SER A 43 -6.01 34.20 23.08
C SER A 43 -7.14 34.38 22.06
N THR A 44 -7.98 35.42 22.19
CA THR A 44 -9.10 35.67 21.26
C THR A 44 -8.65 36.01 19.83
N VAL A 45 -7.42 36.52 19.65
CA VAL A 45 -6.83 36.85 18.36
C VAL A 45 -6.03 35.68 17.78
N CYS A 46 -5.17 35.07 18.60
CA CYS A 46 -4.24 34.03 18.15
C CYS A 46 -4.94 32.68 17.90
N PHE A 47 -5.83 32.24 18.80
CA PHE A 47 -6.42 30.90 18.71
C PHE A 47 -7.19 30.63 17.42
N PRO A 48 -8.11 31.51 16.96
CA PRO A 48 -8.89 31.22 15.76
C PRO A 48 -8.03 30.94 14.52
N ILE A 49 -6.91 31.65 14.39
CA ILE A 49 -5.98 31.54 13.26
C ILE A 49 -5.22 30.21 13.32
N TYR A 50 -4.55 29.93 14.44
CA TYR A 50 -3.73 28.73 14.56
C TYR A 50 -4.55 27.46 14.74
N ALA A 51 -5.73 27.53 15.37
CA ALA A 51 -6.66 26.40 15.44
C ALA A 51 -7.14 25.98 14.05
N GLN A 52 -7.43 26.94 13.15
CA GLN A 52 -7.75 26.63 11.77
C GLN A 52 -6.55 25.98 11.04
N GLY A 53 -5.33 26.50 11.25
CA GLY A 53 -4.12 25.91 10.67
C GLY A 53 -3.90 24.47 11.13
N ILE A 54 -4.06 24.21 12.44
CA ILE A 54 -3.93 22.87 13.02
C ILE A 54 -5.00 21.92 12.48
N ALA A 55 -6.26 22.37 12.36
CA ALA A 55 -7.32 21.57 11.76
C ALA A 55 -6.97 21.19 10.31
N LYS A 56 -6.49 22.14 9.50
CA LYS A 56 -6.03 21.86 8.12
C LYS A 56 -4.85 20.88 8.07
N ALA A 57 -3.90 20.98 8.99
CA ALA A 57 -2.79 20.04 9.08
C ALA A 57 -3.27 18.62 9.42
N ASN A 58 -4.25 18.51 10.33
CA ASN A 58 -4.90 17.22 10.64
C ASN A 58 -5.63 16.64 9.42
N ASP A 59 -6.43 17.44 8.72
CA ASP A 59 -7.19 16.99 7.55
C ASP A 59 -6.26 16.48 6.44
N LYS A 60 -5.16 17.21 6.16
CA LYS A 60 -4.13 16.79 5.20
C LYS A 60 -3.48 15.47 5.62
N TYR A 61 -3.14 15.34 6.90
CA TYR A 61 -2.53 14.13 7.43
C TYR A 61 -3.46 12.92 7.31
N GLU A 62 -4.71 13.07 7.73
CA GLU A 62 -5.72 12.01 7.63
C GLU A 62 -5.90 11.56 6.18
N LEU A 63 -6.05 12.51 5.25
CA LEU A 63 -6.17 12.19 3.83
C LEU A 63 -4.95 11.44 3.28
N ALA A 64 -3.75 11.94 3.56
CA ALA A 64 -2.50 11.34 3.06
C ALA A 64 -2.28 9.95 3.67
N TYR A 65 -2.51 9.81 4.97
CA TYR A 65 -2.37 8.54 5.69
C TYR A 65 -3.34 7.49 5.15
N ASN A 66 -4.62 7.83 4.99
CA ASN A 66 -5.61 6.91 4.43
C ASN A 66 -5.27 6.54 2.97
N THR A 67 -4.77 7.48 2.18
CA THR A 67 -4.30 7.20 0.82
C THR A 67 -3.15 6.18 0.80
N CYS A 68 -2.20 6.25 1.74
CA CYS A 68 -1.15 5.24 1.87
C CYS A 68 -1.72 3.84 2.14
N LEU A 69 -2.72 3.74 3.03
CA LEU A 69 -3.37 2.47 3.36
C LEU A 69 -4.15 1.90 2.17
N ASP A 70 -4.92 2.74 1.49
CA ASP A 70 -5.70 2.34 0.31
C ASP A 70 -4.80 1.85 -0.82
N ASN A 71 -3.68 2.54 -1.06
CA ASN A 71 -2.69 2.13 -2.05
C ASN A 71 -2.08 0.76 -1.72
N ALA A 72 -1.76 0.50 -0.45
CA ALA A 72 -1.26 -0.79 -0.02
C ALA A 72 -2.30 -1.91 -0.19
N ALA A 73 -3.54 -1.66 0.20
CA ALA A 73 -4.65 -2.61 0.04
C ALA A 73 -4.94 -2.93 -1.44
N ASN A 74 -4.95 -1.90 -2.29
CA ASN A 74 -5.10 -2.04 -3.73
C ASN A 74 -3.94 -2.84 -4.34
N SER A 75 -2.71 -2.56 -3.94
CA SER A 75 -1.52 -3.29 -4.40
C SER A 75 -1.57 -4.77 -4.00
N GLN A 76 -2.04 -5.08 -2.79
CA GLN A 76 -2.24 -6.45 -2.37
C GLN A 76 -3.29 -7.16 -3.23
N LYS A 77 -4.42 -6.50 -3.51
CA LYS A 77 -5.45 -7.03 -4.40
C LYS A 77 -4.93 -7.28 -5.82
N LEU A 78 -4.06 -6.41 -6.33
CA LEU A 78 -3.41 -6.61 -7.63
C LEU A 78 -2.54 -7.87 -7.62
N VAL A 79 -1.71 -8.08 -6.59
CA VAL A 79 -0.91 -9.32 -6.44
C VAL A 79 -1.82 -10.55 -6.42
N GLU A 80 -2.93 -10.53 -5.69
CA GLU A 80 -3.89 -11.64 -5.64
C GLU A 80 -4.53 -11.95 -7.00
N ASN A 81 -4.82 -10.90 -7.79
CA ASN A 81 -5.34 -11.04 -9.13
C ASN A 81 -4.27 -11.57 -10.10
N GLU A 82 -3.02 -11.12 -9.97
CA GLU A 82 -1.89 -11.57 -10.79
C GLU A 82 -1.66 -13.08 -10.64
N VAL A 83 -1.76 -13.63 -9.43
CA VAL A 83 -1.54 -15.06 -9.16
C VAL A 83 -2.82 -15.91 -9.23
N ALA A 84 -3.98 -15.31 -9.45
CA ALA A 84 -5.24 -16.04 -9.53
C ALA A 84 -5.25 -17.14 -10.63
N PRO A 85 -4.70 -16.91 -11.84
CA PRO A 85 -4.61 -17.96 -12.87
C PRO A 85 -3.74 -19.14 -12.44
N ASP A 86 -2.59 -18.87 -11.78
CA ASP A 86 -1.71 -19.93 -11.28
C ASP A 86 -2.41 -20.78 -10.22
N ARG A 87 -3.14 -20.14 -9.29
CA ARG A 87 -3.96 -20.85 -8.29
C ARG A 87 -5.04 -21.70 -8.94
N ALA A 88 -5.69 -21.20 -9.98
CA ALA A 88 -6.70 -21.95 -10.72
C ALA A 88 -6.10 -23.16 -11.44
N SER A 89 -4.93 -23.00 -12.07
CA SER A 89 -4.19 -24.10 -12.70
C SER A 89 -3.81 -25.18 -11.70
N LEU A 90 -3.18 -24.80 -10.58
CA LEU A 90 -2.80 -25.74 -9.52
C LEU A 90 -4.01 -26.52 -8.97
N ARG A 91 -5.15 -25.85 -8.82
CA ARG A 91 -6.39 -26.53 -8.41
C ARG A 91 -6.85 -27.54 -9.46
N SER A 92 -6.88 -27.14 -10.73
CA SER A 92 -7.26 -28.03 -11.84
C SER A 92 -6.33 -29.25 -11.95
N ASP A 93 -5.03 -29.04 -11.80
CA ASP A 93 -4.03 -30.12 -11.85
C ASP A 93 -4.22 -31.10 -10.68
N GLY A 94 -4.44 -30.58 -9.47
CA GLY A 94 -4.74 -31.39 -8.30
C GLY A 94 -6.03 -32.19 -8.44
N GLU A 95 -7.11 -31.55 -8.92
CA GLU A 95 -8.39 -32.22 -9.20
C GLU A 95 -8.23 -33.32 -10.27
N GLY A 96 -7.44 -33.07 -11.31
CA GLY A 96 -7.15 -34.04 -12.36
C GLY A 96 -6.41 -35.28 -11.83
N ILE A 97 -5.40 -35.08 -10.98
CA ILE A 97 -4.69 -36.19 -10.31
C ILE A 97 -5.64 -36.98 -9.40
N CYS A 98 -6.45 -36.29 -8.58
CA CYS A 98 -7.42 -36.98 -7.71
C CYS A 98 -8.40 -37.82 -8.52
N ALA A 99 -8.93 -37.29 -9.63
CA ALA A 99 -9.89 -37.98 -10.46
C ALA A 99 -9.32 -39.27 -11.08
N THR A 100 -8.04 -39.32 -11.44
CA THR A 100 -7.42 -40.56 -11.97
C THR A 100 -7.30 -41.63 -10.88
N PHE A 101 -6.90 -41.25 -9.66
CA PHE A 101 -6.83 -42.17 -8.54
C PHE A 101 -8.21 -42.66 -8.08
N ASP A 102 -9.20 -41.78 -8.03
CA ASP A 102 -10.59 -42.14 -7.68
C ASP A 102 -11.18 -43.13 -8.70
N LYS A 103 -10.86 -42.97 -9.99
CA LYS A 103 -11.25 -43.94 -11.02
C LYS A 103 -10.65 -45.32 -10.75
N CYS A 104 -9.37 -45.39 -10.37
CA CYS A 104 -8.71 -46.66 -10.07
C CYS A 104 -9.29 -47.35 -8.83
N ALA A 105 -9.73 -46.58 -7.82
CA ALA A 105 -10.30 -47.11 -6.59
C ALA A 105 -11.59 -47.93 -6.82
N ASN A 106 -12.24 -47.76 -7.96
CA ASN A 106 -13.49 -48.45 -8.31
C ASN A 106 -13.28 -49.73 -9.16
N MET A 107 -12.04 -50.13 -9.43
CA MET A 107 -11.75 -51.34 -10.21
C MET A 107 -11.88 -52.60 -9.35
N GLU A 108 -12.67 -53.58 -9.80
CA GLU A 108 -12.88 -54.84 -9.07
C GLU A 108 -11.84 -55.92 -9.39
N LEU A 109 -11.37 -55.96 -10.64
CA LEU A 109 -10.39 -56.95 -11.09
C LEU A 109 -8.99 -56.53 -10.64
N SER A 110 -8.25 -57.45 -10.02
CA SER A 110 -6.94 -57.13 -9.46
C SER A 110 -5.92 -56.67 -10.50
N THR A 111 -5.94 -57.24 -11.71
CA THR A 111 -5.05 -56.81 -12.81
C THR A 111 -5.32 -55.36 -13.18
N ASP A 112 -6.59 -55.03 -13.44
CA ASP A 112 -7.02 -53.70 -13.88
C ASP A 112 -6.83 -52.66 -12.77
N PHE A 113 -7.05 -53.07 -11.52
CA PHE A 113 -6.78 -52.26 -10.34
C PHE A 113 -5.30 -51.87 -10.28
N PHE A 114 -4.38 -52.84 -10.29
CA PHE A 114 -2.94 -52.55 -10.17
C PHE A 114 -2.38 -51.83 -11.39
N GLU A 115 -2.83 -52.18 -12.60
CA GLU A 115 -2.44 -51.49 -13.84
C GLU A 115 -2.91 -50.03 -13.83
N CYS A 116 -4.16 -49.77 -13.43
CA CYS A 116 -4.67 -48.40 -13.31
C CYS A 116 -3.86 -47.55 -12.33
N TYR A 117 -3.55 -48.07 -11.14
CA TYR A 117 -2.73 -47.33 -10.17
C TYR A 117 -1.29 -47.11 -10.65
N LEU A 118 -0.71 -48.06 -11.39
CA LEU A 118 0.61 -47.90 -12.01
C LEU A 118 0.60 -46.72 -13.01
N ASP A 119 -0.40 -46.66 -13.89
CA ASP A 119 -0.55 -45.60 -14.88
C ASP A 119 -0.91 -44.24 -14.26
N ALA A 120 -1.86 -44.22 -13.32
CA ALA A 120 -2.28 -43.01 -12.62
C ALA A 120 -1.11 -42.41 -11.82
N SER A 121 -0.35 -43.23 -11.10
CA SER A 121 0.83 -42.76 -10.36
C SER A 121 1.95 -42.31 -11.29
N GLY A 122 2.24 -43.04 -12.36
CA GLY A 122 3.25 -42.66 -13.35
C GLY A 122 2.93 -41.34 -14.04
N SER A 123 1.69 -41.16 -14.49
CA SER A 123 1.23 -39.93 -15.14
C SER A 123 1.15 -38.73 -14.20
N SER A 124 0.82 -38.95 -12.91
CA SER A 124 0.77 -37.89 -11.90
C SER A 124 2.14 -37.28 -11.55
N LEU A 125 3.24 -37.98 -11.82
CA LEU A 125 4.57 -37.57 -11.38
C LEU A 125 5.01 -36.24 -12.01
N SER A 126 4.88 -36.10 -13.33
CA SER A 126 5.26 -34.87 -14.03
C SER A 126 4.41 -33.69 -13.58
N THR A 127 3.08 -33.89 -13.51
CA THR A 127 2.15 -32.85 -13.05
C THR A 127 2.45 -32.44 -11.61
N SER A 128 2.77 -33.38 -10.73
CA SER A 128 3.15 -33.08 -9.33
C SER A 128 4.44 -32.27 -9.24
N LEU A 129 5.42 -32.55 -10.11
CA LEU A 129 6.67 -31.79 -10.18
C LEU A 129 6.43 -30.36 -10.68
N ASP A 130 5.58 -30.20 -11.70
CA ASP A 130 5.19 -28.88 -12.21
C ASP A 130 4.43 -28.07 -11.16
N MET A 131 3.45 -28.69 -10.49
CA MET A 131 2.73 -28.08 -9.38
C MET A 131 3.68 -27.62 -8.27
N GLN A 132 4.69 -28.43 -7.93
CA GLN A 132 5.69 -28.05 -6.94
C GLN A 132 6.52 -26.85 -7.40
N SER A 133 6.95 -26.84 -8.66
CA SER A 133 7.74 -25.75 -9.26
C SER A 133 6.97 -24.43 -9.27
N VAL A 134 5.73 -24.45 -9.77
CA VAL A 134 4.84 -23.29 -9.79
C VAL A 134 4.56 -22.80 -8.37
N SER A 135 4.22 -23.71 -7.45
CA SER A 135 3.92 -23.34 -6.06
C SER A 135 5.11 -22.68 -5.37
N LYS A 136 6.32 -23.23 -5.51
CA LYS A 136 7.54 -22.64 -4.94
C LYS A 136 7.80 -21.25 -5.50
N THR A 137 7.77 -21.13 -6.83
CA THR A 137 8.06 -19.86 -7.51
C THR A 137 7.03 -18.79 -7.15
N LYS A 138 5.74 -19.13 -7.15
CA LYS A 138 4.66 -18.19 -6.86
C LYS A 138 4.59 -17.84 -5.37
N LEU A 139 4.91 -18.76 -4.48
CA LEU A 139 5.03 -18.45 -3.05
C LEU A 139 6.15 -17.44 -2.79
N GLN A 140 7.32 -17.63 -3.39
CA GLN A 140 8.43 -16.68 -3.29
C GLN A 140 8.04 -15.32 -3.86
N TYR A 141 7.40 -15.29 -5.03
CA TYR A 141 6.91 -14.09 -5.67
C TYR A 141 5.93 -13.30 -4.78
N VAL A 142 4.89 -13.97 -4.26
CA VAL A 142 3.88 -13.34 -3.40
C VAL A 142 4.52 -12.79 -2.13
N ASN A 143 5.39 -13.57 -1.48
CA ASN A 143 6.09 -13.13 -0.27
C ASN A 143 6.92 -11.87 -0.52
N LEU A 144 7.68 -11.83 -1.63
CA LEU A 144 8.48 -10.67 -2.00
C LEU A 144 7.58 -9.45 -2.26
N ARG A 145 6.53 -9.61 -3.07
CA ARG A 145 5.60 -8.52 -3.39
C ARG A 145 4.91 -7.98 -2.13
N TYR A 146 4.53 -8.85 -1.21
CA TYR A 146 3.93 -8.43 0.06
C TYR A 146 4.92 -7.69 0.95
N GLN A 147 6.18 -8.12 1.01
CA GLN A 147 7.23 -7.37 1.72
C GLN A 147 7.44 -5.98 1.12
N THR A 148 7.48 -5.86 -0.21
CA THR A 148 7.56 -4.56 -0.89
C THR A 148 6.35 -3.67 -0.57
N ILE A 149 5.14 -4.21 -0.65
CA ILE A 149 3.91 -3.45 -0.31
C ILE A 149 3.95 -2.94 1.13
N GLN A 150 4.42 -3.76 2.07
CA GLN A 150 4.54 -3.33 3.47
C GLN A 150 5.59 -2.24 3.63
N PHE A 151 6.75 -2.39 2.99
CA PHE A 151 7.79 -1.37 3.00
C PHE A 151 7.28 -0.03 2.44
N ASP A 152 6.60 -0.07 1.28
CA ASP A 152 6.06 1.14 0.64
C ASP A 152 5.00 1.81 1.50
N LYS A 153 4.12 1.02 2.14
CA LYS A 153 3.11 1.51 3.07
C LYS A 153 3.75 2.18 4.27
N ASP A 154 4.71 1.51 4.91
CA ASP A 154 5.39 2.03 6.10
C ASP A 154 6.14 3.33 5.75
N PHE A 155 6.89 3.34 4.65
CA PHE A 155 7.58 4.53 4.13
C PHE A 155 6.60 5.70 3.89
N CYS A 156 5.48 5.45 3.19
CA CYS A 156 4.46 6.45 2.91
C CYS A 156 3.86 7.02 4.21
N THR A 157 3.53 6.16 5.17
CA THR A 157 2.95 6.58 6.45
C THR A 157 3.95 7.34 7.34
N ASP A 158 5.22 6.96 7.31
CA ASP A 158 6.27 7.66 8.05
C ASP A 158 6.52 9.05 7.44
N ASP A 159 6.56 9.17 6.11
CA ASP A 159 6.72 10.45 5.43
C ASP A 159 5.59 11.43 5.76
N CYS A 160 4.32 11.00 5.63
CA CYS A 160 3.19 11.86 5.94
C CYS A 160 3.11 12.21 7.44
N THR A 161 3.53 11.30 8.32
CA THR A 161 3.65 11.57 9.76
C THR A 161 4.73 12.61 10.05
N ASN A 162 5.89 12.53 9.38
CA ASN A 162 6.96 13.52 9.53
C ASN A 162 6.53 14.90 9.05
N ILE A 163 5.82 14.98 7.92
CA ILE A 163 5.24 16.24 7.41
C ILE A 163 4.27 16.81 8.44
N TYR A 164 3.34 16.01 8.95
CA TYR A 164 2.37 16.42 9.96
C TYR A 164 3.03 16.94 11.23
N VAL A 165 4.03 16.23 11.75
CA VAL A 165 4.78 16.63 12.95
C VAL A 165 5.47 17.97 12.73
N LYS A 166 6.10 18.18 11.57
CA LYS A 166 6.78 19.44 11.24
C LYS A 166 5.80 20.61 11.10
N GLU A 167 4.70 20.41 10.37
CA GLU A 167 3.66 21.43 10.17
C GLU A 167 3.01 21.80 11.50
N SER A 168 2.59 20.81 12.28
CA SER A 168 1.96 21.01 13.59
C SER A 168 2.91 21.68 14.59
N THR A 169 4.17 21.24 14.66
CA THR A 169 5.17 21.85 15.54
C THR A 169 5.38 23.33 15.19
N THR A 170 5.40 23.65 13.89
CA THR A 170 5.51 25.04 13.43
C THR A 170 4.29 25.85 13.87
N LEU A 171 3.07 25.34 13.66
CA LEU A 171 1.83 26.00 14.04
C LEU A 171 1.72 26.23 15.55
N TYR A 172 2.08 25.25 16.39
CA TYR A 172 2.08 25.42 17.84
C TYR A 172 3.15 26.40 18.31
N SER A 173 4.33 26.39 17.68
CA SER A 173 5.39 27.36 18.00
C SER A 173 4.97 28.79 17.65
N GLN A 174 4.30 28.98 16.52
CA GLN A 174 3.76 30.29 16.11
C GLN A 174 2.60 30.74 17.01
N LEU A 175 1.72 29.82 17.42
CA LEU A 175 0.67 30.11 18.40
C LEU A 175 1.27 30.57 19.73
N GLU A 176 2.28 29.85 20.23
CA GLU A 176 2.99 30.25 21.45
C GLU A 176 3.58 31.67 21.33
N GLU A 177 4.21 31.99 20.21
CA GLU A 177 4.80 33.31 19.98
C GLU A 177 3.73 34.39 19.94
N CYS A 178 2.63 34.16 19.21
CA CYS A 178 1.49 35.08 19.18
C CYS A 178 0.90 35.31 20.57
N LEU A 179 0.81 34.28 21.42
CA LEU A 179 0.35 34.44 22.81
C LEU A 179 1.33 35.28 23.66
N LYS A 180 2.63 35.25 23.35
CA LYS A 180 3.67 36.04 24.03
C LYS A 180 3.74 37.49 23.57
N THR A 181 3.58 37.77 22.29
CA THR A 181 3.80 39.11 21.70
C THR A 181 2.51 39.81 21.30
N GLY A 182 1.46 39.05 21.00
CA GLY A 182 0.24 39.53 20.34
C GLY A 182 0.39 39.66 18.83
N GLU A 183 1.55 39.32 18.26
CA GLU A 183 1.83 39.45 16.83
C GLU A 183 1.49 38.15 16.10
N VAL A 184 0.69 38.26 15.05
CA VAL A 184 0.28 37.12 14.22
C VAL A 184 1.33 36.91 13.14
N VAL A 185 2.00 35.77 13.17
CA VAL A 185 2.78 35.29 12.02
C VAL A 185 1.84 34.49 11.16
N SER A 186 1.52 34.99 9.95
CA SER A 186 0.68 34.23 9.03
C SER A 186 1.33 32.86 8.76
N PRO A 187 0.61 31.75 8.92
CA PRO A 187 1.06 30.47 8.43
C PRO A 187 1.43 30.62 6.95
N PRO A 188 2.48 29.94 6.46
CA PRO A 188 2.82 30.00 5.04
C PRO A 188 1.57 29.68 4.23
N ALA A 189 1.22 30.59 3.31
CA ALA A 189 0.16 30.35 2.35
C ALA A 189 0.50 29.06 1.58
N PRO A 190 -0.49 28.23 1.21
CA PRO A 190 -0.21 27.11 0.32
C PRO A 190 0.50 27.63 -0.92
N GLU A 191 1.62 27.00 -1.29
CA GLU A 191 2.14 27.19 -2.64
C GLU A 191 0.98 26.94 -3.61
N PRO A 192 0.79 27.82 -4.62
CA PRO A 192 -0.24 27.59 -5.61
C PRO A 192 0.07 26.25 -6.26
N THR A 193 -0.87 25.30 -6.18
CA THR A 193 -0.91 24.22 -7.15
C THR A 193 -1.01 24.91 -8.50
N GLU A 194 0.08 24.89 -9.29
CA GLU A 194 0.03 25.22 -10.70
C GLU A 194 -0.96 24.25 -11.35
N THR A 195 -2.21 24.70 -11.42
CA THR A 195 -3.18 24.12 -12.33
C THR A 195 -2.73 24.60 -13.70
N THR A 196 -1.99 23.77 -14.42
CA THR A 196 -1.86 23.90 -15.86
C THR A 196 -3.27 23.70 -16.45
N THR A 197 -4.03 24.79 -16.49
CA THR A 197 -5.22 24.93 -17.33
C THR A 197 -4.71 24.89 -18.76
N LEU A 198 -4.78 23.70 -19.38
CA LEU A 198 -4.75 23.59 -20.84
C LEU A 198 -6.08 24.16 -21.34
N GLU A 199 -6.06 25.45 -21.69
CA GLU A 199 -7.11 26.06 -22.49
C GLU A 199 -7.11 25.39 -23.88
N PRO A 200 -8.28 25.01 -24.43
CA PRO A 200 -8.35 24.43 -25.76
C PRO A 200 -8.22 25.56 -26.80
N GLU A 201 -7.03 25.73 -27.35
CA GLU A 201 -6.85 26.54 -28.55
C GLU A 201 -7.54 25.84 -29.74
N MET A 202 -8.76 26.29 -30.07
CA MET A 202 -9.36 26.02 -31.37
C MET A 202 -8.54 26.75 -32.44
N THR A 203 -7.73 26.01 -33.19
CA THR A 203 -7.23 26.48 -34.49
C THR A 203 -7.62 25.51 -35.59
N THR A 204 -8.28 26.08 -36.59
CA THR A 204 -8.88 25.41 -37.74
C THR A 204 -7.82 24.93 -38.75
N THR A 205 -8.01 23.70 -39.23
CA THR A 205 -7.69 23.11 -40.54
C THR A 205 -6.61 23.74 -41.45
N ALA A 206 -5.54 22.98 -41.71
CA ALA A 206 -5.07 22.69 -43.07
C ALA A 206 -4.19 21.41 -43.11
N ILE A 207 -4.55 20.45 -43.97
CA ILE A 207 -3.80 19.25 -44.37
C ILE A 207 -3.01 19.59 -45.64
N PRO A 208 -1.71 19.22 -45.78
CA PRO A 208 -1.37 18.06 -46.63
C PRO A 208 -0.15 17.19 -46.23
N THR A 209 -0.39 15.87 -46.22
CA THR A 209 0.36 14.75 -46.85
C THR A 209 1.77 14.30 -46.34
N PRO A 210 2.06 12.97 -46.24
CA PRO A 210 3.18 12.39 -45.46
C PRO A 210 4.43 12.01 -46.29
N PRO A 211 5.55 11.66 -45.63
CA PRO A 211 6.06 10.28 -45.79
C PRO A 211 6.70 9.64 -44.54
N GLN A 212 6.34 8.36 -44.33
CA GLN A 212 7.05 7.14 -43.83
C GLN A 212 8.17 7.12 -42.75
N PRO A 213 8.36 5.95 -42.08
CA PRO A 213 8.79 5.85 -40.69
C PRO A 213 10.28 5.49 -40.52
N GLU A 214 10.94 6.10 -39.52
CA GLU A 214 12.25 5.66 -39.04
C GLU A 214 12.16 5.08 -37.62
N LEU A 215 12.42 3.78 -37.61
CA LEU A 215 12.79 2.88 -36.54
C LEU A 215 13.85 3.47 -35.58
N PHE A 216 13.53 3.62 -34.30
CA PHE A 216 14.57 3.75 -33.26
C PHE A 216 14.30 2.84 -32.06
N LEU A 217 14.84 1.63 -32.19
CA LEU A 217 15.38 0.85 -31.08
C LEU A 217 16.60 1.57 -30.52
N LYS A 218 16.65 1.84 -29.21
CA LYS A 218 17.92 1.78 -28.48
C LYS A 218 17.72 1.43 -27.00
N PHE A 219 18.39 0.35 -26.65
CA PHE A 219 18.54 -0.30 -25.36
C PHE A 219 19.36 0.53 -24.36
N ALA A 220 19.05 0.30 -23.08
CA ALA A 220 19.95 0.07 -21.95
C ALA A 220 21.19 0.98 -21.76
N ALA A 221 21.20 1.70 -20.62
CA ALA A 221 22.30 1.70 -19.66
C ALA A 221 21.82 2.35 -18.35
N ILE A 222 21.83 1.58 -17.26
CA ILE A 222 21.75 2.08 -15.87
C ILE A 222 23.17 1.93 -15.31
N PRO A 223 23.76 2.97 -14.68
CA PRO A 223 24.96 2.81 -13.86
C PRO A 223 24.64 2.16 -12.50
#